data_AF-A0A227J2L2-F1
#
_entry.id   AF-A0A227J2L2-F1
#
_cell.length_a   1.000
_cell.length_b   1.000
_cell.length_c   1.000
_cell.angle_alpha   90.00
_cell.angle_beta   90.00
_cell.angle_gamma   90.00
#
_symmetry.space_group_name_H-M   'P 1'
#
loop_
_entity.id
_entity.type
_entity.pdbx_description
1 polymer ?
#
loop_
_entity_poly.entity_id
_entity_poly.type
_entity_poly.pdbx_seq_one_letter_code
_entity_poly.pdbx_strand_id
1 'polypeptide(L)'
;SVPLSDLYRGLVVQSGNDASVAIAEHVAGSEAGFVSLMNSWASQLGLTNSSFTNPHGLDSDGLYSTPHDIAKLGQAIIRDLPDIYPMYSETSFTYNGITQY
;
A
#
# COMPACT_ATOMS: atom_id res chain seq x y z
N SER A 1 3.30 7.78 19.37
CA SER A 1 2.79 7.88 17.99
C SER A 1 3.96 7.62 17.06
N VAL A 2 3.78 6.77 16.05
CA VAL A 2 4.79 6.54 15.01
C VAL A 2 4.51 7.54 13.88
N PRO A 3 5.50 8.29 13.37
CA PRO A 3 5.32 9.15 12.21
C PRO A 3 4.79 8.37 11.01
N LEU A 4 3.87 8.97 10.23
CA LEU A 4 3.31 8.33 9.04
C LEU A 4 4.41 7.96 8.02
N SER A 5 5.48 8.75 7.93
CA SER A 5 6.67 8.45 7.13
C SER A 5 7.37 7.15 7.54
N ASP A 6 7.41 6.85 8.84
CA ASP A 6 8.04 5.64 9.37
C ASP A 6 7.12 4.43 9.17
N LEU A 7 5.79 4.62 9.23
CA LEU A 7 4.81 3.60 8.83
C LEU A 7 4.90 3.28 7.33
N TYR A 8 5.04 4.30 6.47
CA TYR A 8 5.22 4.11 5.02
C TYR A 8 6.54 3.41 4.69
N ARG A 9 7.64 3.79 5.33
CA ARG A 9 8.93 3.09 5.18
C ARG A 9 8.84 1.65 5.69
N GLY A 10 8.12 1.44 6.80
CA GLY A 10 7.74 0.11 7.26
C GLY A 10 6.96 -0.69 6.20
N LEU A 11 5.95 -0.11 5.55
CA LEU A 11 5.18 -0.79 4.50
C LEU A 11 6.01 -1.13 3.25
N VAL A 12 6.88 -0.21 2.83
CA VAL A 12 7.71 -0.37 1.62
C VAL A 12 8.86 -1.36 1.86
N VAL A 13 9.45 -1.37 3.06
CA VAL A 13 10.62 -2.20 3.41
C VAL A 13 10.20 -3.53 4.06
N GLN A 14 9.21 -3.52 4.95
CA GLN A 14 8.55 -4.72 5.46
C GLN A 14 7.25 -4.94 4.69
N SER A 15 7.32 -5.80 3.67
CA SER A 15 6.15 -6.43 3.03
C SER A 15 5.36 -7.36 4.00
N GLY A 16 5.37 -7.07 5.31
CA GLY A 16 4.73 -7.87 6.33
C GLY A 16 3.24 -7.59 6.37
N ASN A 17 2.44 -8.65 6.26
CA ASN A 17 0.98 -8.58 6.32
C ASN A 17 0.49 -7.77 7.54
N ASP A 18 1.15 -7.94 8.70
CA ASP A 18 0.81 -7.26 9.95
C ASP A 18 0.95 -5.73 9.87
N ALA A 19 1.95 -5.23 9.13
CA ALA A 19 2.15 -3.79 8.94
C ALA A 19 1.02 -3.21 8.06
N SER A 20 0.64 -3.91 6.99
CA SER A 20 -0.47 -3.52 6.13
C SER A 20 -1.80 -3.51 6.89
N VAL A 21 -2.04 -4.48 7.77
CA VAL A 21 -3.24 -4.51 8.65
C VAL A 21 -3.22 -3.34 9.63
N ALA A 22 -2.11 -3.10 10.32
CA ALA A 22 -2.00 -1.99 11.27
C ALA A 22 -2.20 -0.62 10.60
N ILE A 23 -1.67 -0.43 9.38
CA ILE A 23 -1.90 0.78 8.59
C ILE A 23 -3.38 0.88 8.18
N ALA A 24 -4.00 -0.22 7.76
CA ALA A 24 -5.41 -0.25 7.41
C ALA A 24 -6.30 0.18 8.57
N GLU A 25 -6.06 -0.37 9.76
CA GLU A 25 -6.74 0.01 11.00
C GLU A 25 -6.48 1.47 11.37
N HIS A 26 -5.25 1.95 11.24
CA HIS A 26 -4.91 3.34 11.56
C HIS A 26 -5.58 4.35 10.62
N VAL A 27 -5.61 4.07 9.31
CA VAL A 27 -6.10 4.98 8.27
C VAL A 27 -7.62 4.96 8.17
N ALA A 28 -8.23 3.78 8.25
CA ALA A 28 -9.66 3.57 7.95
C ALA A 28 -10.46 3.00 9.12
N GLY A 29 -9.85 2.83 10.30
CA GLY A 29 -10.48 2.26 11.50
C GLY A 29 -10.70 0.75 11.45
N SER A 30 -10.56 0.12 10.29
CA SER A 30 -10.69 -1.33 10.08
C SER A 30 -10.13 -1.74 8.71
N GLU A 31 -9.78 -3.02 8.56
CA GLU A 31 -9.40 -3.60 7.26
C GLU A 31 -10.51 -3.44 6.21
N ALA A 32 -11.77 -3.69 6.56
CA ALA A 32 -12.90 -3.56 5.63
C ALA A 32 -13.10 -2.11 5.15
N GLY A 33 -12.92 -1.14 6.05
CA GLY A 33 -12.91 0.28 5.71
C GLY A 33 -11.78 0.62 4.73
N PHE A 34 -10.59 0.07 4.97
CA PHE A 34 -9.44 0.29 4.09
C PHE A 34 -9.62 -0.34 2.72
N VAL A 35 -10.15 -1.57 2.65
CA VAL A 35 -10.50 -2.25 1.39
C VAL A 35 -11.52 -1.43 0.58
N SER A 36 -12.47 -0.78 1.26
CA SER A 36 -13.42 0.13 0.61
C SER A 36 -12.71 1.35 0.00
N LEU A 37 -11.71 1.91 0.67
CA LEU A 37 -10.86 2.97 0.13
C LEU A 37 -10.02 2.49 -1.05
N MET A 38 -9.41 1.30 -0.97
CA MET A 38 -8.63 0.71 -2.06
C MET A 38 -9.47 0.60 -3.34
N ASN A 39 -10.70 0.06 -3.23
CA ASN A 39 -11.61 -0.09 -4.37
C ASN A 39 -12.18 1.26 -4.85
N SER A 40 -12.35 2.24 -3.95
CA SER A 40 -12.71 3.61 -4.35
C SER A 40 -11.61 4.25 -5.20
N TRP A 41 -10.34 4.12 -4.81
CA TRP A 41 -9.21 4.59 -5.61
C TRP A 41 -9.06 3.82 -6.91
N ALA A 42 -9.27 2.49 -6.89
CA ALA A 42 -9.28 1.67 -8.11
C ALA A 42 -10.29 2.21 -9.13
N SER A 43 -11.49 2.57 -8.68
CA SER A 43 -12.51 3.18 -9.53
C SER A 43 -12.09 4.56 -10.06
N GLN A 44 -11.57 5.43 -9.19
CA GLN A 44 -11.12 6.78 -9.58
C GLN A 44 -9.95 6.77 -10.58
N LEU A 45 -9.06 5.77 -10.48
CA LEU A 45 -7.93 5.57 -11.37
C LEU A 45 -8.27 4.77 -12.64
N GLY A 46 -9.52 4.29 -12.76
CA GLY A 46 -9.96 3.51 -13.91
C GLY A 46 -9.29 2.13 -14.00
N LEU A 47 -9.06 1.49 -12.85
CA LEU A 47 -8.55 0.11 -12.72
C LEU A 47 -9.73 -0.88 -12.83
N THR A 48 -10.31 -0.96 -14.03
CA THR A 48 -11.60 -1.64 -14.25
C THR A 48 -11.53 -3.17 -14.15
N ASN A 49 -10.33 -3.75 -14.13
CA ASN A 49 -10.10 -5.19 -13.99
C ASN A 49 -9.33 -5.49 -12.70
N SER A 50 -9.59 -4.73 -11.64
CA SER A 50 -9.01 -4.92 -10.32
C SER A 50 -10.09 -4.91 -9.25
N SER A 51 -9.93 -5.76 -8.24
CA SER A 51 -10.73 -5.80 -7.02
C SER A 51 -9.84 -6.21 -5.87
N PHE A 52 -9.92 -5.47 -4.77
CA PHE A 52 -9.15 -5.73 -3.56
C PHE A 52 -10.07 -6.24 -2.45
N THR A 53 -9.63 -7.23 -1.69
CA THR A 53 -10.41 -7.82 -0.58
C THR A 53 -9.68 -7.79 0.76
N ASN A 54 -8.38 -7.48 0.76
CA ASN A 54 -7.56 -7.32 1.95
C ASN A 54 -6.41 -6.34 1.66
N PRO A 55 -5.80 -5.74 2.71
CA PRO A 55 -4.76 -4.72 2.55
C PRO A 55 -3.36 -5.29 2.22
N HIS A 56 -3.13 -6.59 2.43
CA HIS A 56 -1.79 -7.20 2.38
C HIS A 56 -1.53 -8.07 1.15
N GLY A 57 -2.57 -8.44 0.40
CA GLY A 57 -2.46 -9.19 -0.85
C GLY A 57 -2.32 -10.72 -0.69
N LEU A 58 -2.63 -11.29 0.49
CA LEU A 58 -2.71 -12.76 0.58
C LEU A 58 -3.92 -13.24 -0.23
N ASP A 59 -3.81 -14.46 -0.76
CA ASP A 59 -4.87 -15.09 -1.53
C ASP A 59 -6.23 -15.00 -0.82
N SER A 60 -7.21 -14.51 -1.56
CA SER A 60 -8.57 -14.30 -1.09
C SER A 60 -9.50 -14.32 -2.30
N ASP A 61 -10.66 -14.96 -2.13
CA ASP A 61 -11.69 -14.96 -3.16
C ASP A 61 -12.09 -13.53 -3.51
N GLY A 62 -11.97 -13.17 -4.78
CA GLY A 62 -12.29 -11.82 -5.28
C GLY A 62 -11.14 -10.81 -5.24
N LEU A 63 -9.95 -11.19 -4.75
CA LEU A 63 -8.72 -10.42 -4.94
C LEU A 63 -8.16 -10.70 -6.33
N TYR A 64 -8.15 -9.69 -7.21
CA TYR A 64 -7.54 -9.83 -8.54
C TYR A 64 -7.12 -8.48 -9.13
N SER A 65 -6.24 -8.55 -10.13
CA SER A 65 -5.83 -7.40 -10.93
C SER A 65 -5.32 -7.85 -12.31
N THR A 66 -4.97 -6.89 -13.16
CA THR A 66 -4.29 -7.15 -14.44
C THR A 66 -2.95 -6.41 -14.50
N PRO A 67 -1.98 -6.87 -15.30
CA PRO A 67 -0.71 -6.15 -15.49
C PRO A 67 -0.91 -4.70 -15.93
N HIS A 68 -1.92 -4.45 -16.77
CA HIS A 68 -2.25 -3.10 -17.25
C HIS A 68 -2.74 -2.19 -16.12
N ASP A 69 -3.62 -2.69 -15.24
CA ASP A 69 -4.15 -1.90 -14.14
C ASP A 69 -3.08 -1.67 -13.05
N ILE A 70 -2.20 -2.64 -12.80
CA ILE A 70 -1.04 -2.42 -11.92
C ILE A 70 -0.07 -1.39 -12.51
N ALA A 71 0.15 -1.38 -13.83
CA ALA A 71 0.98 -0.36 -14.47
C ALA A 71 0.36 1.05 -14.34
N LYS A 72 -0.97 1.17 -14.49
CA LYS A 72 -1.70 2.44 -14.24
C LYS A 72 -1.58 2.89 -12.79
N LEU A 73 -1.72 1.98 -11.83
CA LEU A 73 -1.54 2.28 -10.42
C LEU A 73 -0.12 2.81 -10.15
N GLY A 74 0.91 2.15 -10.70
CA GLY A 74 2.29 2.62 -10.61
C GLY A 74 2.50 4.02 -11.20
N GLN A 75 1.92 4.30 -12.38
CA GLN A 75 1.93 5.63 -12.98
C GLN A 75 1.25 6.68 -12.09
N ALA A 76 0.13 6.33 -11.45
CA ALA A 76 -0.57 7.22 -10.53
C ALA A 76 0.28 7.55 -9.31
N ILE A 77 0.97 6.56 -8.71
CA ILE A 77 1.89 6.80 -7.59
C ILE A 77 3.00 7.78 -7.98
N ILE A 78 3.63 7.60 -9.15
CA ILE A 78 4.69 8.49 -9.65
C ILE A 78 4.16 9.92 -9.85
N ARG A 79 2.95 10.05 -10.43
CA ARG A 79 2.35 11.34 -10.78
C ARG A 79 1.80 12.10 -9.58
N ASP A 80 1.10 11.40 -8.68
CA ASP A 80 0.27 12.01 -7.64
C ASP A 80 0.98 12.04 -6.27
N LEU A 81 2.01 11.22 -6.07
CA LEU A 81 2.78 11.13 -4.82
C LEU A 81 4.29 11.33 -5.04
N PRO A 82 4.73 12.45 -5.66
CA PRO A 82 6.13 12.68 -6.00
C PRO A 82 7.08 12.74 -4.80
N ASP A 83 6.57 13.08 -3.61
CA ASP A 83 7.36 13.09 -2.36
C ASP A 83 7.52 11.70 -1.73
N ILE A 84 6.63 10.76 -2.07
CA ILE A 84 6.64 9.38 -1.56
C ILE A 84 7.36 8.45 -2.52
N TYR A 85 7.20 8.65 -3.84
CA TYR A 85 7.79 7.76 -4.85
C TYR A 85 9.30 7.51 -4.68
N PRO A 86 10.14 8.51 -4.33
CA PRO A 86 11.56 8.28 -4.07
C PRO A 86 11.84 7.27 -2.96
N MET A 87 10.94 7.11 -1.98
CA MET A 87 11.10 6.13 -0.89
C MET A 87 11.08 4.68 -1.39
N TYR A 88 10.44 4.38 -2.53
CA TYR A 88 10.47 3.05 -3.15
C TYR A 88 11.86 2.66 -3.70
N SER A 89 12.79 3.62 -3.80
CA SER A 89 14.19 3.36 -4.19
C SER A 89 15.13 3.17 -3.01
N GLU A 90 14.62 3.29 -1.77
CA GLU A 90 15.41 3.07 -0.56
C GLU A 90 15.70 1.58 -0.38
N THR A 91 16.96 1.18 -0.45
CA THR A 91 17.41 -0.21 -0.26
C THR A 91 17.71 -0.55 1.21
N SER A 92 17.45 0.37 2.14
CA SER A 92 17.57 0.11 3.57
C SER A 92 16.90 1.20 4.40
N PHE A 93 16.38 0.83 5.57
CA PHE A 93 15.78 1.76 6.53
C PHE A 93 16.19 1.40 7.97
N THR A 94 16.57 2.38 8.77
CA THR A 94 16.91 2.18 10.20
C THR A 94 15.77 2.68 11.09
N TYR A 95 15.18 1.77 11.87
CA TYR A 95 14.19 2.10 12.89
C TYR A 95 14.59 1.53 14.24
N ASN A 96 14.53 2.37 15.29
CA ASN A 96 14.90 2.00 16.66
C ASN A 96 16.30 1.32 16.77
N GLY A 97 17.26 1.77 15.97
CA GLY A 97 18.62 1.23 15.92
C GLY A 97 18.80 -0.07 15.13
N ILE A 98 17.74 -0.60 14.52
CA ILE A 98 17.78 -1.80 13.68
C ILE A 98 17.69 -1.37 12.22
N THR A 99 18.74 -1.65 11.45
CA THR A 99 18.76 -1.47 9.99
C THR A 99 18.15 -2.67 9.30
N GLN A 100 17.16 -2.40 8.47
CA GLN A 100 16.48 -3.36 7.62
C GLN A 100 16.98 -3.13 6.20
N TYR A 101 17.34 -4.21 5.50
CA TYR A 101 17.86 -4.21 4.13
C TYR A 101 16.82 -4.83 3.19
#